data_AF-A0A7Y5SQ71-F1
#
_entry.id   AF-A0A7Y5SQ71-F1
#
_cell.length_a   1.000
_cell.length_b   1.000
_cell.length_c   1.000
_cell.angle_alpha   90.00
_cell.angle_beta   90.00
_cell.angle_gamma   90.00
#
_symmetry.space_group_name_H-M   'P 1'
#
loop_
_entity.id
_entity.type
_entity.pdbx_description
1 polymer ?
#
loop_
_entity_poly.entity_id
_entity_poly.type
_entity_poly.pdbx_seq_one_letter_code
_entity_poly.pdbx_strand_id
1 'polypeptide(L)'
;MNQMLRSLMCLVAIPAVASDAFERQYYTPARLQTMRENIARHPWARDRRAAILADAQRWAKYDDAQLRLMVVPPQVPRCYDIHNLGCPVHGVKANEKGLYQWGIDLDRPYKIKCPAGGEEYPSNDFAAFLASGMKDRSLLTGDY
;
A
#
# COMPACT_ATOMS: atom_id res chain seq x y z
N MET A 1 -44.19 26.22 -50.76
CA MET A 1 -43.06 27.18 -50.76
C MET A 1 -42.52 27.26 -49.33
N ASN A 2 -41.47 26.48 -49.02
CA ASN A 2 -40.37 26.91 -48.15
C ASN A 2 -39.27 25.85 -48.14
N GLN A 3 -38.08 26.30 -48.50
CA GLN A 3 -36.82 25.57 -48.56
C GLN A 3 -36.20 25.39 -47.16
N MET A 4 -35.07 24.68 -47.15
CA MET A 4 -33.99 24.65 -46.16
C MET A 4 -34.15 23.54 -45.12
N LEU A 5 -33.16 22.70 -44.81
CA LEU A 5 -31.72 22.74 -45.07
C LEU A 5 -31.23 21.28 -44.95
N ARG A 6 -30.59 20.72 -45.99
CA ARG A 6 -29.92 19.42 -45.89
C ARG A 6 -28.55 19.64 -45.25
N SER A 7 -28.42 19.40 -43.94
CA SER A 7 -27.12 19.33 -43.28
C SER A 7 -26.35 18.09 -43.76
N LEU A 8 -25.30 18.30 -44.55
CA LEU A 8 -24.25 17.30 -44.74
C LEU A 8 -23.42 17.24 -43.45
N MET A 9 -23.62 16.19 -42.68
CA MET A 9 -22.72 15.84 -41.57
C MET A 9 -21.47 15.19 -42.18
N CYS A 10 -20.38 15.94 -42.30
CA CYS A 10 -19.07 15.38 -42.61
C CYS A 10 -18.61 14.54 -41.42
N LEU A 11 -18.70 13.21 -41.56
CA LEU A 11 -18.07 12.26 -40.64
C LEU A 11 -16.55 12.41 -40.81
N VAL A 12 -15.90 13.10 -39.86
CA VAL A 12 -14.44 13.04 -39.74
C VAL A 12 -14.10 11.67 -39.16
N ALA A 13 -13.60 10.77 -40.01
CA ALA A 13 -13.01 9.52 -39.55
C ALA A 13 -11.74 9.85 -38.76
N ILE A 14 -11.83 9.83 -37.44
CA ILE A 14 -10.65 9.86 -36.57
C ILE A 14 -9.96 8.51 -36.76
N PRO A 15 -8.72 8.45 -37.29
CA PRO A 15 -8.00 7.19 -37.32
C PRO A 15 -7.84 6.68 -35.89
N ALA A 16 -8.28 5.45 -35.65
CA ALA A 16 -8.03 4.77 -34.39
C ALA A 16 -6.51 4.75 -34.18
N VAL A 17 -6.02 5.55 -33.22
CA VAL A 17 -4.68 5.35 -32.67
C VAL A 17 -4.72 3.93 -32.10
N ALA A 18 -4.01 3.00 -32.76
CA ALA A 18 -3.87 1.64 -32.28
C ALA A 18 -3.41 1.68 -30.81
N SER A 19 -4.11 0.93 -29.96
CA SER A 19 -3.95 0.89 -28.51
C SER A 19 -2.62 0.28 -28.03
N ASP A 20 -1.62 0.13 -28.90
CA ASP A 20 -0.29 -0.42 -28.57
C ASP A 20 0.50 0.46 -27.59
N ALA A 21 0.01 1.66 -27.28
CA ALA A 21 0.61 2.60 -26.33
C ALA A 21 0.61 2.15 -24.85
N PHE A 22 0.08 0.96 -24.53
CA PHE A 22 0.11 0.39 -23.18
C PHE A 22 0.72 -1.02 -23.10
N GLU A 23 1.59 -1.39 -24.06
CA GLU A 23 2.43 -2.58 -23.84
C GLU A 23 3.33 -2.41 -22.61
N ARG A 24 3.55 -3.50 -21.87
CA ARG A 24 4.40 -3.53 -20.67
C ARG A 24 5.85 -3.18 -21.05
N GLN A 25 6.24 -1.93 -20.86
CA GLN A 25 7.55 -1.43 -21.28
C GLN A 25 8.73 -2.11 -20.58
N TYR A 26 8.58 -2.49 -19.31
CA TYR A 26 9.64 -3.20 -18.57
C TYR A 26 9.50 -4.73 -18.62
N TYR A 27 8.28 -5.25 -18.47
CA TYR A 27 7.98 -6.69 -18.52
C TYR A 27 7.52 -7.09 -19.92
N THR A 28 8.42 -6.94 -20.89
CA THR A 28 8.16 -7.26 -22.30
C THR A 28 7.87 -8.77 -22.48
N PRO A 29 7.17 -9.17 -23.56
CA PRO A 29 6.90 -10.57 -23.84
C PRO A 29 8.17 -11.46 -23.84
N ALA A 30 9.27 -10.97 -24.42
CA ALA A 30 10.54 -11.69 -24.48
C ALA A 30 11.16 -11.91 -23.09
N ARG A 31 11.07 -10.90 -22.19
CA ARG A 31 11.52 -11.03 -20.80
C ARG A 31 10.68 -12.03 -20.03
N LEU A 32 9.35 -11.95 -20.17
CA LEU A 32 8.44 -12.91 -19.53
C LEU A 32 8.72 -14.35 -20.00
N GLN A 33 9.01 -14.54 -21.29
CA GLN A 33 9.38 -15.84 -21.83
C GLN A 33 10.70 -16.35 -21.23
N THR A 34 11.73 -15.50 -21.17
CA THR A 34 13.01 -15.82 -20.52
C THR A 34 12.81 -16.22 -19.05
N MET A 35 11.97 -15.50 -18.32
CA MET A 35 11.65 -15.84 -16.93
C MET A 35 11.00 -17.23 -16.81
N ARG A 36 10.03 -17.56 -17.67
CA ARG A 36 9.37 -18.88 -17.69
C ARG A 36 10.36 -20.01 -17.96
N GLU A 37 11.24 -19.82 -18.94
CA GLU A 37 12.27 -20.80 -19.27
C GLU A 37 13.26 -21.01 -18.13
N ASN A 38 13.69 -19.93 -17.48
CA ASN A 38 14.59 -20.01 -16.33
C ASN A 38 13.95 -20.78 -15.17
N ILE A 39 12.67 -20.52 -14.87
CA ILE A 39 11.93 -21.25 -13.84
C ILE A 39 11.86 -22.76 -14.16
N ALA A 40 11.65 -23.11 -15.43
CA ALA A 40 11.61 -24.50 -15.86
C ALA A 40 12.98 -25.19 -15.70
N ARG A 41 14.07 -24.51 -16.08
CA ARG A 41 15.42 -25.11 -16.17
C ARG A 41 16.22 -25.05 -14.88
N HIS A 42 16.04 -24.04 -14.03
CA HIS A 42 16.99 -23.73 -12.96
C HIS A 42 16.35 -23.76 -11.55
N PRO A 43 16.96 -24.45 -10.58
CA PRO A 43 16.51 -24.45 -9.18
C PRO A 43 16.43 -23.04 -8.58
N TRP A 44 17.48 -22.23 -8.74
CA TRP A 44 17.53 -20.86 -8.19
C TRP A 44 16.35 -19.99 -8.66
N ALA A 45 15.87 -20.19 -9.88
CA ALA A 45 14.76 -19.43 -10.44
C ALA A 45 13.42 -19.85 -9.81
N ARG A 46 13.26 -21.14 -9.51
CA ARG A 46 12.11 -21.65 -8.74
C ARG A 46 12.11 -21.12 -7.32
N ASP A 47 13.27 -21.13 -6.67
CA ASP A 47 13.42 -20.62 -5.30
C ASP A 47 13.10 -19.12 -5.25
N ARG A 48 13.60 -18.36 -6.23
CA ARG A 48 13.29 -16.93 -6.34
C ARG A 48 11.81 -16.68 -6.57
N ARG A 49 11.16 -17.45 -7.45
CA ARG A 49 9.69 -17.37 -7.65
C ARG A 49 8.94 -17.69 -6.35
N ALA A 50 9.34 -18.74 -5.64
CA ALA A 50 8.71 -19.14 -4.39
C ALA A 50 8.82 -18.02 -3.34
N ALA A 51 9.99 -17.41 -3.20
CA ALA A 51 10.20 -16.28 -2.30
C ALA A 51 9.30 -15.09 -2.66
N ILE A 52 9.24 -14.70 -3.94
CA ILE A 52 8.37 -13.61 -4.41
C ILE A 52 6.90 -13.91 -4.11
N LEU A 53 6.45 -15.14 -4.32
CA LEU A 53 5.07 -15.54 -4.03
C LEU A 53 4.78 -15.52 -2.52
N ALA A 54 5.72 -15.98 -1.69
CA ALA A 54 5.57 -15.91 -0.24
C ALA A 54 5.50 -14.44 0.25
N ASP A 55 6.35 -13.56 -0.27
CA ASP A 55 6.31 -12.12 0.02
C ASP A 55 4.98 -11.50 -0.41
N ALA A 56 4.48 -11.86 -1.60
CA ALA A 56 3.21 -11.36 -2.12
C ALA A 56 1.99 -11.88 -1.34
N GLN A 57 2.03 -13.13 -0.86
CA GLN A 57 0.95 -13.75 -0.08
C GLN A 57 0.65 -12.97 1.20
N ARG A 58 1.66 -12.34 1.82
CA ARG A 58 1.47 -11.45 2.97
C ARG A 58 0.45 -10.35 2.69
N TRP A 59 0.41 -9.83 1.47
CA TRP A 59 -0.50 -8.75 1.06
C TRP A 59 -1.77 -9.29 0.42
N ALA A 60 -1.66 -10.34 -0.39
CA ALA A 60 -2.77 -10.93 -1.12
C ALA A 60 -3.86 -11.56 -0.21
N LYS A 61 -3.56 -11.76 1.09
CA LYS A 61 -4.57 -12.23 2.06
C LYS A 61 -5.58 -11.15 2.48
N TYR A 62 -5.30 -9.86 2.22
CA TYR A 62 -6.20 -8.76 2.55
C TYR A 62 -7.08 -8.40 1.36
N ASP A 63 -8.37 -8.17 1.61
CA ASP A 63 -9.27 -7.64 0.58
C ASP A 63 -9.06 -6.13 0.35
N ASP A 64 -9.62 -5.61 -0.74
CA ASP A 64 -9.47 -4.20 -1.10
C ASP A 64 -10.00 -3.23 -0.02
N ALA A 65 -11.02 -3.63 0.75
CA ALA A 65 -11.56 -2.79 1.82
C ALA A 65 -10.60 -2.70 2.99
N GLN A 66 -10.00 -3.82 3.40
CA GLN A 66 -8.96 -3.88 4.42
C GLN A 66 -7.72 -3.08 3.99
N LEU A 67 -7.27 -3.23 2.74
CA LEU A 67 -6.14 -2.46 2.21
C LEU A 67 -6.42 -0.95 2.21
N ARG A 68 -7.65 -0.54 1.86
CA ARG A 68 -8.05 0.88 1.94
C ARG A 68 -8.04 1.42 3.37
N LEU A 69 -8.43 0.62 4.36
CA LEU A 69 -8.37 1.01 5.76
C LEU A 69 -6.92 1.22 6.23
N MET A 70 -5.92 0.55 5.66
CA MET A 70 -4.51 0.78 6.05
C MET A 70 -4.01 2.20 5.69
N VAL A 71 -4.69 2.91 4.78
CA VAL A 71 -4.36 4.30 4.45
C VAL A 71 -5.00 5.23 5.46
N VAL A 72 -4.17 5.86 6.28
CA VAL A 72 -4.61 6.86 7.25
C VAL A 72 -5.27 8.06 6.52
N PRO A 73 -6.47 8.49 6.94
CA PRO A 73 -7.19 9.58 6.29
C PRO A 73 -6.47 10.93 6.47
N PRO A 74 -6.62 11.88 5.52
CA PRO A 74 -5.81 13.11 5.49
C PRO A 74 -6.07 14.06 6.67
N GLN A 75 -7.19 13.89 7.40
CA GLN A 75 -7.51 14.67 8.59
C GLN A 75 -6.64 14.32 9.80
N VAL A 76 -5.98 13.16 9.79
CA VAL A 76 -5.10 12.73 10.88
C VAL A 76 -3.72 13.36 10.68
N PRO A 77 -3.22 14.17 11.63
CA PRO A 77 -1.87 14.68 11.59
C PRO A 77 -0.87 13.52 11.59
N ARG A 78 0.14 13.61 10.74
CA ARG A 78 1.17 12.58 10.58
C ARG A 78 2.55 13.21 10.46
N CYS A 79 3.53 12.57 11.08
CA CYS A 79 4.93 12.87 10.89
C CYS A 79 5.60 11.72 10.14
N TYR A 80 6.79 11.97 9.57
CA TYR A 80 7.58 10.93 8.90
C TYR A 80 8.38 10.08 9.89
N ASP A 81 8.64 10.60 11.10
CA ASP A 81 9.33 9.95 12.21
C ASP A 81 8.40 9.81 13.43
N ILE A 82 8.81 9.02 14.41
CA ILE A 82 8.01 8.74 15.61
C ILE A 82 8.18 9.86 16.63
N HIS A 83 9.43 10.14 17.00
CA HIS A 83 9.83 11.26 17.84
C HIS A 83 11.37 11.33 17.91
N ASN A 84 11.97 12.52 17.97
CA ASN A 84 13.43 12.69 18.09
C ASN A 84 14.03 12.11 19.38
N LEU A 85 13.22 12.02 20.45
CA LEU A 85 13.64 11.40 21.72
C LEU A 85 13.36 9.89 21.76
N GLY A 86 12.85 9.30 20.68
CA GLY A 86 12.54 7.87 20.59
C GLY A 86 11.25 7.48 21.31
N CYS A 87 11.22 6.24 21.81
CA CYS A 87 10.08 5.67 22.51
C CYS A 87 9.77 6.44 23.81
N PRO A 88 8.51 6.68 24.19
CA PRO A 88 8.19 7.40 25.44
C PRO A 88 8.61 6.64 26.71
N VAL A 89 8.78 5.31 26.65
CA VAL A 89 9.23 4.46 27.79
C VAL A 89 10.74 4.22 27.74
N HIS A 90 11.30 3.97 26.56
CA HIS A 90 12.68 3.51 26.38
C HIS A 90 13.61 4.58 25.79
N GLY A 91 13.09 5.75 25.41
CA GLY A 91 13.82 6.81 24.75
C GLY A 91 14.49 6.36 23.46
N VAL A 92 15.70 6.88 23.22
CA VAL A 92 16.52 6.59 22.04
C VAL A 92 17.00 5.14 21.97
N LYS A 93 16.85 4.34 23.03
CA LYS A 93 17.14 2.90 23.01
C LYS A 93 16.35 2.16 21.93
N ALA A 94 15.14 2.63 21.64
CA ALA A 94 14.32 2.10 20.54
C ALA A 94 15.01 2.22 19.16
N ASN A 95 16.01 3.09 19.02
CA ASN A 95 16.69 3.35 17.76
C ASN A 95 18.10 2.71 17.70
N GLU A 96 18.52 1.91 18.70
CA GLU A 96 19.86 1.31 18.76
C GLU A 96 20.22 0.49 17.51
N LYS A 97 19.22 -0.15 16.88
CA LYS A 97 19.39 -0.96 15.66
C LYS A 97 18.98 -0.22 14.38
N GLY A 98 18.81 1.10 14.46
CA GLY A 98 18.35 1.96 13.37
C GLY A 98 16.89 2.42 13.51
N LEU A 99 16.52 3.43 12.72
CA LEU A 99 15.23 4.13 12.84
C LEU A 99 14.02 3.32 12.32
N TYR A 100 14.24 2.30 11.47
CA TYR A 100 13.19 1.54 10.80
C TYR A 100 12.96 0.15 11.41
N GLN A 101 13.28 -0.02 12.69
CA GLN A 101 13.17 -1.31 13.41
C GLN A 101 11.84 -1.47 14.15
N TRP A 102 10.97 -0.47 14.09
CA TRP A 102 9.67 -0.51 14.73
C TRP A 102 8.75 -1.54 14.06
N GLY A 103 8.10 -2.36 14.89
CA GLY A 103 7.25 -3.45 14.40
C GLY A 103 5.93 -2.92 13.88
N ILE A 104 5.56 -3.35 12.67
CA ILE A 104 4.27 -3.06 12.05
C ILE A 104 3.54 -4.38 11.84
N ASP A 105 2.32 -4.47 12.37
CA ASP A 105 1.42 -5.58 12.14
C ASP A 105 0.20 -5.09 11.34
N LEU A 106 0.02 -5.66 10.16
CA LEU A 106 -1.07 -5.30 9.25
C LEU A 106 -2.44 -5.81 9.77
N ASP A 107 -2.44 -6.82 10.62
CA ASP A 107 -3.64 -7.31 11.30
C ASP A 107 -4.04 -6.42 12.49
N ARG A 108 -3.18 -5.44 12.85
CA ARG A 108 -3.41 -4.45 13.92
C ARG A 108 -3.12 -3.03 13.40
N PRO A 109 -4.00 -2.49 12.54
CA PRO A 109 -3.76 -1.21 11.89
C PRO A 109 -3.59 -0.07 12.90
N TYR A 110 -2.77 0.90 12.51
CA TYR A 110 -2.46 2.11 13.29
C TYR A 110 -1.77 1.86 14.64
N LYS A 111 -1.24 0.65 14.86
CA LYS A 111 -0.36 0.33 15.97
C LYS A 111 1.08 0.22 15.48
N ILE A 112 2.01 0.61 16.33
CA ILE A 112 3.43 0.40 16.12
C ILE A 112 4.08 -0.17 17.37
N LYS A 113 4.95 -1.16 17.20
CA LYS A 113 5.59 -1.88 18.29
C LYS A 113 7.02 -1.38 18.51
N CYS A 114 7.34 -1.00 19.74
CA CYS A 114 8.68 -0.59 20.12
C CYS A 114 9.66 -1.76 20.04
N PRO A 115 10.82 -1.61 19.38
CA PRO A 115 11.81 -2.68 19.28
C PRO A 115 12.60 -2.89 20.57
N ALA A 116 12.55 -1.96 21.52
CA ALA A 116 13.26 -2.06 22.80
C ALA A 116 12.48 -2.86 23.86
N GLY A 117 11.20 -2.57 24.06
CA GLY A 117 10.37 -3.24 25.07
C GLY A 117 9.20 -4.06 24.53
N GLY A 118 8.87 -3.94 23.24
CA GLY A 118 7.80 -4.70 22.63
C GLY A 118 6.38 -4.19 22.94
N GLU A 119 6.24 -3.10 23.67
CA GLU A 119 4.98 -2.39 23.86
C GLU A 119 4.51 -1.72 22.56
N GLU A 120 3.21 -1.44 22.48
CA GLU A 120 2.58 -0.86 21.29
C GLU A 120 2.01 0.52 21.53
N TYR A 121 2.11 1.35 20.49
CA TYR A 121 1.67 2.74 20.50
C TYR A 121 0.67 3.02 19.36
N PRO A 122 -0.27 3.95 19.57
CA PRO A 122 -0.69 4.44 20.90
C PRO A 122 -1.29 3.29 21.72
N SER A 123 -1.36 3.42 23.04
CA SER A 123 -2.02 2.45 23.92
C SER A 123 -3.55 2.41 23.75
N ASN A 124 -4.13 3.49 23.22
CA ASN A 124 -5.56 3.66 22.97
C ASN A 124 -6.09 2.85 21.76
N ASP A 125 -7.41 2.77 21.55
CA ASP A 125 -7.99 2.12 20.37
C ASP A 125 -8.21 3.11 19.22
N PHE A 126 -7.11 3.52 18.60
CA PHE A 126 -7.14 4.49 17.50
C PHE A 126 -7.92 3.98 16.27
N ALA A 127 -7.90 2.67 16.02
CA ALA A 127 -8.65 2.07 14.92
C ALA A 127 -10.16 2.24 15.13
N ALA A 128 -10.65 1.97 16.34
CA ALA A 128 -12.05 2.22 16.69
C ALA A 128 -12.39 3.73 16.65
N PHE A 129 -11.48 4.61 17.11
CA PHE A 129 -11.67 6.06 17.01
C PHE A 129 -11.87 6.50 15.56
N LEU A 130 -11.05 6.02 14.63
CA LEU A 130 -11.22 6.30 13.20
C LEU A 130 -12.53 5.72 12.65
N ALA A 131 -12.89 4.49 13.03
CA ALA A 131 -14.14 3.86 12.63
C ALA A 131 -15.38 4.62 13.14
N SER A 132 -15.28 5.32 14.29
CA SER A 132 -16.34 6.20 14.81
C SER A 132 -16.55 7.49 13.98
N GLY A 133 -15.74 7.71 12.94
CA GLY A 133 -15.68 8.97 12.22
C GLY A 133 -14.98 10.07 13.01
N MET A 134 -14.02 9.70 13.86
CA MET A 134 -13.27 10.61 14.75
C MET A 134 -14.15 11.36 15.75
N LYS A 135 -15.26 10.75 16.19
CA LYS A 135 -16.25 11.38 17.08
C LYS A 135 -16.16 10.89 18.51
N ASP A 136 -15.92 9.60 18.71
CA ASP A 136 -15.89 9.03 20.05
C ASP A 136 -14.50 9.18 20.69
N ARG A 137 -14.32 10.29 21.41
CA ARG A 137 -13.05 10.61 22.08
C ARG A 137 -12.76 9.72 23.28
N SER A 138 -13.73 8.95 23.79
CA SER A 138 -13.48 8.01 24.89
C SER A 138 -12.50 6.89 24.49
N LEU A 139 -12.38 6.63 23.19
CA LEU A 139 -11.44 5.68 22.60
C LEU A 139 -9.99 6.20 22.56
N LEU A 140 -9.74 7.47 22.90
CA LEU A 140 -8.41 8.09 22.98
C LEU A 140 -7.88 8.10 24.42
N THR A 141 -8.08 6.99 25.14
CA THR A 141 -7.64 6.81 26.53
C THR A 141 -6.51 5.80 26.61
N GLY A 142 -5.55 6.02 27.50
CA GLY A 142 -4.38 5.17 27.68
C GLY A 142 -3.18 5.94 28.24
N ASP A 143 -2.13 5.21 28.62
CA ASP A 143 -0.95 5.77 29.29
C ASP A 143 -0.02 6.53 28.33
N TYR A 144 -0.10 6.23 27.03
CA TYR A 144 0.75 6.77 25.95
C TYR A 144 0.15 6.59 24.57
#